data_AF-A0A434RIP3-F1
#
_entry.id   AF-A0A434RIP3-F1
#
_cell.length_a   1.000
_cell.length_b   1.000
_cell.length_c   1.000
_cell.angle_alpha   90.00
_cell.angle_beta   90.00
_cell.angle_gamma   90.00
#
_symmetry.space_group_name_H-M   'P 1'
#
loop_
_entity.id
_entity.type
_entity.pdbx_description
1 polymer ?
#
loop_
_entity_poly.entity_id
_entity_poly.type
_entity_poly.pdbx_seq_one_letter_code
_entity_poly.pdbx_strand_id
1 'polypeptide(L)'
;AVLPGRLAAMIARAEKAGAEIAVDNVQVVREDGTPEDMMFPTGYLEELGEISLTDYIAGNIVFESRFNLGYLKPIFRRRFLDDNQLRYDEKLRIGEDYILLASALAKGGRCVVEPTVGYVYHIRTGSISRVLELHHVEAMAEADAAFAAAHFMDDGAKAAFARRGRSLRKAASFLSLVHHIKARAPLKAIRTALSDPAAVRHMSMPIAARLRRVAAQFAVGTGR
;
A
#
# COMPACT_ATOMS: atom_id res chain seq x y z
N ALA A 1 6.57 14.83 8.93
CA ALA A 1 7.37 16.06 8.70
C ALA A 1 8.18 15.91 7.42
N VAL A 2 8.52 17.02 6.75
CA VAL A 2 9.46 17.04 5.63
C VAL A 2 10.82 17.47 6.16
N LEU A 3 11.87 16.69 5.91
CA LEU A 3 13.23 17.00 6.34
C LEU A 3 13.87 18.06 5.44
N PRO A 4 14.76 18.91 5.99
CA PRO A 4 15.51 19.88 5.19
C PRO A 4 16.29 19.21 4.06
N GLY A 5 16.40 19.87 2.91
CA GLY A 5 17.15 19.37 1.77
C GLY A 5 16.45 18.30 0.92
N ARG A 6 15.36 17.67 1.39
CA ARG A 6 14.59 16.64 0.64
C ARG A 6 14.29 17.07 -0.79
N LEU A 7 13.65 18.23 -0.96
CA LEU A 7 13.24 18.71 -2.27
C LEU A 7 14.44 18.98 -3.18
N ALA A 8 15.50 19.60 -2.64
CA ALA A 8 16.72 19.87 -3.40
C ALA A 8 17.38 18.57 -3.88
N ALA A 9 17.48 17.55 -3.03
CA ALA A 9 18.05 16.25 -3.38
C ALA A 9 17.25 15.54 -4.48
N MET A 10 15.93 15.44 -4.32
CA MET A 10 15.07 14.79 -5.32
C MET A 10 15.03 15.54 -6.65
N ILE A 11 14.99 16.88 -6.63
CA ILE A 11 15.02 17.70 -7.86
C ILE A 11 16.36 17.51 -8.57
N ALA A 12 17.48 17.64 -7.85
CA ALA A 12 18.81 17.48 -8.45
C ALA A 12 18.98 16.08 -9.08
N ARG A 13 18.45 15.03 -8.42
CA ARG A 13 18.47 13.67 -8.95
C ARG A 13 17.59 13.52 -10.19
N ALA A 14 16.38 14.06 -10.17
CA ALA A 14 15.47 14.04 -11.31
C ALA A 14 16.07 14.80 -12.52
N GLU A 15 16.62 15.99 -12.31
CA GLU A 15 17.26 16.79 -13.36
C GLU A 15 18.48 16.08 -13.95
N LYS A 16 19.36 15.52 -13.11
CA LYS A 16 20.53 14.74 -13.55
C LYS A 16 20.13 13.55 -14.42
N ALA A 17 19.04 12.87 -14.07
CA ALA A 17 18.55 11.72 -14.82
C ALA A 17 17.65 12.10 -16.01
N GLY A 18 17.22 13.35 -16.13
CA GLY A 18 16.19 13.74 -17.10
C GLY A 18 14.84 13.08 -16.82
N ALA A 19 14.48 12.92 -15.54
CA ALA A 19 13.25 12.27 -15.09
C ALA A 19 12.16 13.29 -14.71
N GLU A 20 10.90 12.88 -14.86
CA GLU A 20 9.72 13.69 -14.53
C GLU A 20 9.25 13.44 -13.10
N ILE A 21 9.68 12.34 -12.49
CA ILE A 21 9.23 11.88 -11.19
C ILE A 21 10.46 11.52 -10.36
N ALA A 22 10.45 11.92 -9.09
CA ALA A 22 11.37 11.39 -8.10
C ALA A 22 10.59 10.98 -6.86
N VAL A 23 10.98 9.87 -6.26
CA VAL A 23 10.44 9.40 -4.98
C VAL A 23 11.55 9.31 -3.96
N ASP A 24 11.25 9.54 -2.68
CA ASP A 24 12.19 9.29 -1.59
C ASP A 24 11.67 8.29 -0.57
N ASN A 25 12.60 7.80 0.24
CA ASN A 25 12.34 6.89 1.33
C ASN A 25 11.65 7.61 2.50
N VAL A 26 11.01 6.82 3.35
CA VAL A 26 10.17 7.30 4.46
C VAL A 26 10.67 6.72 5.76
N GLN A 27 10.86 7.57 6.77
CA GLN A 27 10.99 7.11 8.16
C GLN A 27 9.60 7.04 8.78
N VAL A 28 9.28 5.89 9.38
CA VAL A 28 8.02 5.69 10.07
C VAL A 28 8.20 6.04 11.55
N VAL A 29 7.31 6.85 12.10
CA VAL A 29 7.30 7.19 13.53
C VAL A 29 5.96 6.79 14.10
N ARG A 30 5.99 6.02 15.19
CA ARG A 30 4.79 5.56 15.89
C ARG A 30 4.15 6.70 16.69
N GLU A 31 2.92 6.48 17.09
CA GLU A 31 2.12 7.49 17.81
C GLU A 31 2.71 7.86 19.17
N ASP A 32 3.42 6.94 19.82
CA ASP A 32 4.18 7.14 21.06
C ASP A 32 5.49 7.93 20.84
N GLY A 33 5.76 8.36 19.61
CA GLY A 33 6.98 9.06 19.24
C GLY A 33 8.18 8.15 19.00
N THR A 34 8.03 6.83 19.19
CA THR A 34 9.10 5.87 18.95
C THR A 34 9.39 5.82 17.44
N PRO A 35 10.61 6.19 17.01
CA PRO A 35 11.01 6.01 15.63
C PRO A 35 11.04 4.51 15.32
N GLU A 36 10.40 4.11 14.23
CA GLU A 36 10.64 2.83 13.61
C GLU A 36 11.75 2.96 12.55
N ASP A 37 12.27 1.83 12.11
CA ASP A 37 13.21 1.78 11.00
C ASP A 37 12.64 2.46 9.74
N MET A 38 13.57 2.84 8.86
CA MET A 38 13.24 3.31 7.53
C MET A 38 12.40 2.26 6.80
N MET A 39 11.48 2.74 5.97
CA MET A 39 10.52 1.88 5.31
C MET A 39 11.17 0.85 4.39
N PHE A 40 12.24 1.27 3.71
CA PHE A 40 13.08 0.42 2.88
C PHE A 40 14.55 0.55 3.29
N PRO A 41 15.36 -0.53 3.23
CA PRO A 41 16.80 -0.43 3.37
C PRO A 41 17.39 0.47 2.28
N THR A 42 18.35 1.34 2.63
CA THR A 42 19.00 2.26 1.68
C THR A 42 19.59 1.51 0.48
N GLY A 43 20.33 0.42 0.72
CA GLY A 43 20.96 -0.35 -0.36
C GLY A 43 19.97 -0.97 -1.35
N TYR A 44 18.76 -1.32 -0.91
CA TYR A 44 17.70 -1.79 -1.81
C TYR A 44 17.23 -0.67 -2.75
N LEU A 45 17.06 0.55 -2.25
CA LEU A 45 16.64 1.69 -3.07
C LEU A 45 17.76 2.21 -3.98
N GLU A 46 19.02 2.07 -3.55
CA GLU A 46 20.19 2.33 -4.39
C GLU A 46 20.27 1.38 -5.58
N GLU A 47 20.06 0.07 -5.34
CA GLU A 47 20.02 -0.95 -6.38
C GLU A 47 18.83 -0.75 -7.33
N LEU A 48 17.67 -0.38 -6.79
CA LEU A 48 16.48 -0.11 -7.59
C LEU A 48 16.71 1.07 -8.54
N GLY A 49 17.15 2.22 -8.02
CA GLY A 49 17.61 3.40 -8.78
C GLY A 49 16.53 4.15 -9.58
N GLU A 50 15.72 3.42 -10.35
CA GLU A 50 14.57 3.85 -11.12
C GLU A 50 13.43 2.83 -10.92
N ILE A 51 12.18 3.29 -10.89
CA ILE A 51 11.00 2.44 -10.73
C ILE A 51 10.28 2.36 -12.08
N SER A 52 10.24 1.18 -12.67
CA SER A 52 9.39 0.92 -13.84
C SER A 52 7.92 0.73 -13.43
N LEU A 53 7.00 0.77 -14.40
CA LEU A 53 5.60 0.41 -14.15
C LEU A 53 5.47 -1.00 -13.57
N THR A 54 6.27 -1.95 -14.08
CA THR A 54 6.29 -3.34 -13.61
C THR A 54 6.72 -3.42 -12.14
N ASP A 55 7.82 -2.74 -11.79
CA ASP A 55 8.33 -2.71 -10.40
C ASP A 55 7.29 -2.08 -9.48
N TYR A 56 6.69 -0.97 -9.91
CA TYR A 56 5.69 -0.27 -9.12
C TYR A 56 4.45 -1.13 -8.86
N ILE A 57 3.91 -1.80 -9.88
CA ILE A 57 2.76 -2.68 -9.71
C ILE A 57 3.12 -3.87 -8.81
N ALA A 58 4.28 -4.50 -9.04
CA ALA A 58 4.74 -5.65 -8.26
C ALA A 58 5.01 -5.31 -6.79
N GLY A 59 5.55 -4.12 -6.53
CA GLY A 59 5.80 -3.58 -5.20
C GLY A 59 4.54 -3.09 -4.47
N ASN A 60 3.36 -3.16 -5.10
CA ASN A 60 2.08 -2.72 -4.55
C ASN A 60 1.04 -3.84 -4.47
N ILE A 61 1.47 -5.09 -4.23
CA ILE A 61 0.56 -6.21 -4.01
C ILE A 61 0.05 -6.19 -2.56
N VAL A 62 -1.27 -6.10 -2.39
CA VAL A 62 -1.92 -6.08 -1.06
C VAL A 62 -1.64 -7.41 -0.34
N PHE A 63 -1.21 -7.31 0.92
CA PHE A 63 -0.83 -8.41 1.85
C PHE A 63 0.49 -9.13 1.63
N GLU A 64 1.31 -8.72 0.65
CA GLU A 64 2.60 -9.38 0.40
C GLU A 64 3.72 -8.86 1.32
N SER A 65 3.73 -7.56 1.62
CA SER A 65 4.72 -6.94 2.50
C SER A 65 4.07 -5.95 3.48
N ARG A 66 4.82 -5.62 4.54
CA ARG A 66 4.44 -4.56 5.49
C ARG A 66 4.47 -3.18 4.83
N PHE A 67 5.41 -2.96 3.92
CA PHE A 67 5.63 -1.70 3.22
C PHE A 67 5.69 -1.93 1.71
N ASN A 68 4.87 -1.18 0.99
CA ASN A 68 4.76 -1.19 -0.47
C ASN A 68 5.43 0.06 -1.08
N LEU A 69 5.80 -0.02 -2.35
CA LEU A 69 6.40 1.12 -3.06
C LEU A 69 5.44 2.32 -3.16
N GLY A 70 4.13 2.10 -3.00
CA GLY A 70 3.12 3.15 -2.94
C GLY A 70 3.23 4.07 -1.72
N TYR A 71 3.99 3.71 -0.70
CA TYR A 71 4.27 4.60 0.43
C TYR A 71 5.41 5.59 0.19
N LEU A 72 6.30 5.31 -0.77
CA LEU A 72 7.34 6.26 -1.15
C LEU A 72 6.70 7.60 -1.55
N LYS A 73 7.36 8.71 -1.24
CA LYS A 73 6.73 10.02 -1.41
C LYS A 73 7.21 10.69 -2.70
N PRO A 74 6.33 10.83 -3.71
CA PRO A 74 6.74 11.39 -4.99
C PRO A 74 6.83 12.93 -4.95
N ILE A 75 7.65 13.45 -5.86
CA ILE A 75 7.48 14.76 -6.49
C ILE A 75 7.35 14.56 -8.00
N PHE A 76 6.68 15.49 -8.65
CA PHE A 76 6.42 15.45 -10.08
C PHE A 76 6.83 16.77 -10.73
N ARG A 77 7.40 16.69 -11.94
CA ARG A 77 7.51 17.84 -12.84
C ARG A 77 6.11 18.29 -13.23
N ARG A 78 5.69 19.46 -12.76
CA ARG A 78 4.32 19.98 -12.95
C ARG A 78 3.84 19.91 -14.40
N ARG A 79 4.66 20.36 -15.36
CA ARG A 79 4.32 20.34 -16.78
C ARG A 79 3.98 18.93 -17.28
N PHE A 80 4.67 17.90 -16.80
CA PHE A 80 4.37 16.51 -17.17
C PHE A 80 2.98 16.07 -16.69
N LEU A 81 2.57 16.48 -15.49
CA LEU A 81 1.21 16.20 -15.00
C LEU A 81 0.15 16.91 -15.84
N ASP A 82 0.40 18.17 -16.22
CA ASP A 82 -0.54 18.97 -16.99
C ASP A 82 -0.67 18.45 -18.43
N ASP A 83 0.44 18.19 -19.11
CA ASP A 83 0.48 17.70 -20.49
C ASP A 83 -0.17 16.30 -20.61
N ASN A 84 -0.12 15.48 -19.55
CA ASN A 84 -0.74 14.15 -19.51
C ASN A 84 -2.10 14.10 -18.80
N GLN A 85 -2.63 15.26 -18.37
CA GLN A 85 -3.91 15.38 -17.65
C GLN A 85 -4.02 14.48 -16.42
N LEU A 86 -2.91 14.28 -15.71
CA LEU A 86 -2.82 13.42 -14.53
C LEU A 86 -3.39 14.17 -13.31
N ARG A 87 -4.45 13.62 -12.71
CA ARG A 87 -5.15 14.15 -11.54
C ARG A 87 -5.56 13.02 -10.62
N TYR A 88 -5.74 13.33 -9.34
CA TYR A 88 -6.36 12.38 -8.42
C TYR A 88 -7.81 12.13 -8.80
N ASP A 89 -8.25 10.89 -8.71
CA ASP A 89 -9.67 10.56 -8.65
C ASP A 89 -10.18 10.84 -7.23
N GLU A 90 -10.91 11.94 -7.06
CA GLU A 90 -11.43 12.36 -5.75
C GLU A 90 -12.45 11.38 -5.16
N LYS A 91 -12.98 10.44 -5.97
CA LYS A 91 -13.88 9.37 -5.49
C LYS A 91 -13.11 8.21 -4.86
N LEU A 92 -11.82 8.05 -5.21
CA LEU A 92 -10.99 6.98 -4.69
C LEU A 92 -10.32 7.44 -3.39
N ARG A 93 -10.84 6.99 -2.25
CA ARG A 93 -10.32 7.40 -0.94
C ARG A 93 -9.04 6.70 -0.52
N ILE A 94 -8.80 5.49 -1.03
CA ILE A 94 -7.64 4.66 -0.77
C ILE A 94 -7.12 4.11 -2.10
N GLY A 95 -5.86 4.38 -2.41
CA GLY A 95 -5.20 3.89 -3.63
C GLY A 95 -5.09 4.94 -4.73
N GLU A 96 -5.51 6.17 -4.47
CA GLU A 96 -5.39 7.34 -5.34
C GLU A 96 -3.94 7.65 -5.71
N ASP A 97 -3.02 7.57 -4.74
CA ASP A 97 -1.57 7.75 -4.96
C ASP A 97 -1.03 6.67 -5.91
N TYR A 98 -1.49 5.42 -5.73
CA TYR A 98 -1.10 4.31 -6.60
C TYR A 98 -1.56 4.54 -8.04
N ILE A 99 -2.82 4.91 -8.24
CA ILE A 99 -3.36 5.15 -9.59
C ILE A 99 -2.65 6.34 -10.24
N LEU A 100 -2.41 7.43 -9.51
CA LEU A 100 -1.72 8.60 -10.07
C LEU A 100 -0.31 8.25 -10.55
N LEU A 101 0.50 7.59 -9.71
CA LEU A 101 1.87 7.24 -10.07
C LEU A 101 1.94 6.12 -11.12
N ALA A 102 1.08 5.10 -11.05
CA ALA A 102 0.99 4.09 -12.09
C ALA A 102 0.60 4.69 -13.45
N SER A 103 -0.35 5.64 -13.47
CA SER A 103 -0.74 6.36 -14.70
C SER A 103 0.39 7.21 -15.24
N ALA A 104 1.15 7.87 -14.36
CA ALA A 104 2.34 8.64 -14.74
C ALA A 104 3.42 7.76 -15.39
N LEU A 105 3.72 6.60 -14.80
CA LEU A 105 4.65 5.61 -15.36
C LEU A 105 4.14 5.05 -16.68
N ALA A 106 2.85 4.72 -16.78
CA ALA A 106 2.24 4.19 -17.99
C ALA A 106 2.17 5.20 -19.15
N LYS A 107 2.26 6.51 -18.86
CA LYS A 107 2.41 7.59 -19.84
C LYS A 107 3.88 7.85 -20.24
N GLY A 108 4.80 7.00 -19.78
CA GLY A 108 6.23 7.09 -20.10
C GLY A 108 7.02 8.03 -19.18
N GLY A 109 6.44 8.46 -18.06
CA GLY A 109 7.17 9.24 -17.06
C GLY A 109 8.28 8.40 -16.42
N ARG A 110 9.49 8.96 -16.35
CA ARG A 110 10.61 8.28 -15.68
C ARG A 110 10.63 8.62 -14.19
N CYS A 111 10.82 7.61 -13.35
CA CYS A 111 10.73 7.74 -11.90
C CYS A 111 12.01 7.31 -11.19
N VAL A 112 12.84 8.26 -10.81
CA VAL A 112 14.08 7.97 -10.06
C VAL A 112 13.84 7.85 -8.57
N VAL A 113 14.69 7.08 -7.90
CA VAL A 113 14.62 6.81 -6.47
C VAL A 113 15.73 7.54 -5.73
N GLU A 114 15.37 8.41 -4.80
CA GLU A 114 16.27 8.97 -3.80
C GLU A 114 16.28 8.03 -2.56
N PRO A 115 17.38 7.29 -2.30
CA PRO A 115 17.41 6.26 -1.26
C PRO A 115 17.42 6.86 0.16
N THR A 116 17.81 8.12 0.31
CA THR A 116 17.78 8.79 1.62
C THR A 116 16.36 9.07 2.08
N VAL A 117 16.17 9.11 3.40
CA VAL A 117 14.90 9.54 3.97
C VAL A 117 14.84 11.06 3.94
N GLY A 118 13.83 11.59 3.24
CA GLY A 118 13.45 12.99 3.34
C GLY A 118 12.10 13.21 4.03
N TYR A 119 11.31 12.15 4.23
CA TYR A 119 9.96 12.25 4.78
C TYR A 119 9.77 11.44 6.07
N VAL A 120 9.24 12.08 7.11
CA VAL A 120 8.88 11.44 8.38
C VAL A 120 7.37 11.22 8.40
N TYR A 121 6.95 9.97 8.32
CA TYR A 121 5.54 9.57 8.33
C TYR A 121 5.11 9.14 9.74
N HIS A 122 4.18 9.88 10.33
CA HIS A 122 3.63 9.57 11.64
C HIS A 122 2.40 8.67 11.51
N ILE A 123 2.48 7.48 12.11
CA ILE A 123 1.32 6.61 12.26
C ILE A 123 0.50 7.13 13.43
N ARG A 124 -0.80 7.36 13.21
CA ARG A 124 -1.76 7.76 14.24
C ARG A 124 -2.86 6.72 14.37
N THR A 125 -3.44 6.59 15.56
CA THR A 125 -4.64 5.78 15.73
C THR A 125 -5.78 6.39 14.93
N GLY A 126 -6.46 5.56 14.12
CA GLY A 126 -7.55 6.00 13.23
C GLY A 126 -7.13 6.45 11.83
N SER A 127 -5.87 6.28 11.43
CA SER A 127 -5.47 6.50 10.02
C SER A 127 -6.33 5.65 9.07
N ILE A 128 -6.84 6.29 8.01
CA ILE A 128 -7.79 5.71 7.04
C ILE A 128 -7.24 4.42 6.41
N SER A 129 -5.95 4.39 6.10
CA SER A 129 -5.26 3.21 5.56
C SER A 129 -5.23 2.00 6.51
N ARG A 130 -5.55 2.17 7.80
CA ARG A 130 -5.54 1.11 8.81
C ARG A 130 -6.87 0.36 8.90
N VAL A 131 -7.97 0.95 8.44
CA VAL A 131 -9.29 0.31 8.40
C VAL A 131 -9.63 0.04 6.94
N LEU A 132 -9.04 -1.03 6.40
CA LEU A 132 -9.42 -1.51 5.08
C LEU A 132 -10.79 -2.20 5.18
N GLU A 133 -11.77 -1.69 4.46
CA GLU A 133 -13.12 -2.22 4.40
C GLU A 133 -13.38 -2.80 3.02
N LEU A 134 -14.45 -3.61 2.89
CA LEU A 134 -14.78 -4.25 1.63
C LEU A 134 -14.95 -3.23 0.50
N HIS A 135 -15.72 -2.15 0.75
CA HIS A 135 -15.98 -1.10 -0.22
C HIS A 135 -14.70 -0.37 -0.67
N HIS A 136 -13.67 -0.27 0.18
CA HIS A 136 -12.37 0.28 -0.20
C HIS A 136 -11.67 -0.63 -1.22
N VAL A 137 -11.74 -1.95 -1.04
CA VAL A 137 -11.12 -2.91 -1.96
C VAL A 137 -11.85 -2.98 -3.29
N GLU A 138 -13.18 -2.89 -3.26
CA GLU A 138 -14.02 -2.81 -4.46
C GLU A 138 -13.70 -1.55 -5.27
N ALA A 139 -13.63 -0.39 -4.63
CA ALA A 139 -13.22 0.86 -5.29
C ALA A 139 -11.80 0.78 -5.89
N MET A 140 -10.84 0.15 -5.19
CA MET A 140 -9.50 -0.09 -5.75
C MET A 140 -9.54 -1.01 -6.97
N ALA A 141 -10.38 -2.05 -6.97
CA ALA A 141 -10.51 -2.95 -8.11
C ALA A 141 -11.17 -2.27 -9.33
N GLU A 142 -12.16 -1.40 -9.10
CA GLU A 142 -12.77 -0.57 -10.14
C GLU A 142 -11.75 0.41 -10.74
N ALA A 143 -10.95 1.08 -9.89
CA ALA A 143 -9.90 1.98 -10.34
C ALA A 143 -8.79 1.26 -11.11
N ASP A 144 -8.37 0.07 -10.65
CA ASP A 144 -7.43 -0.80 -11.37
C ASP A 144 -8.00 -1.18 -12.75
N ALA A 145 -9.30 -1.51 -12.85
CA ALA A 145 -9.95 -1.84 -14.13
C ALA A 145 -9.99 -0.63 -15.09
N ALA A 146 -10.31 0.56 -14.58
CA ALA A 146 -10.27 1.80 -15.37
C ALA A 146 -8.85 2.11 -15.86
N PHE A 147 -7.84 1.94 -15.00
CA PHE A 147 -6.43 2.08 -15.36
C PHE A 147 -6.05 1.12 -16.51
N ALA A 148 -6.39 -0.17 -16.39
CA ALA A 148 -6.06 -1.16 -17.42
C ALA A 148 -6.77 -0.91 -18.76
N ALA A 149 -7.93 -0.26 -18.76
CA ALA A 149 -8.64 0.13 -19.97
C ALA A 149 -8.01 1.37 -20.64
N ALA A 150 -7.45 2.28 -19.85
CA ALA A 150 -6.90 3.55 -20.33
C ALA A 150 -5.42 3.50 -20.75
N HIS A 151 -4.67 2.50 -20.28
CA HIS A 151 -3.22 2.46 -20.41
C HIS A 151 -2.72 1.15 -21.03
N PHE A 152 -1.71 1.28 -21.89
CA PHE A 152 -0.94 0.13 -22.36
C PHE A 152 -0.03 -0.40 -21.24
N MET A 153 0.10 -1.72 -21.17
CA MET A 153 1.04 -2.41 -20.31
C MET A 153 1.84 -3.41 -21.15
N ASP A 154 3.15 -3.46 -20.94
CA ASP A 154 3.96 -4.57 -21.45
C ASP A 154 3.66 -5.88 -20.71
N ASP A 155 4.28 -6.98 -21.11
CA ASP A 155 3.98 -8.29 -20.55
C ASP A 155 4.41 -8.44 -19.08
N GLY A 156 5.47 -7.73 -18.67
CA GLY A 156 5.90 -7.68 -17.27
C GLY A 156 4.85 -6.98 -16.40
N ALA A 157 4.41 -5.80 -16.84
CA ALA A 157 3.40 -5.00 -16.17
C ALA A 157 2.06 -5.74 -16.13
N LYS A 158 1.64 -6.40 -17.22
CA LYS A 158 0.43 -7.25 -17.25
C LYS A 158 0.52 -8.40 -16.24
N ALA A 159 1.66 -9.07 -16.13
CA ALA A 159 1.84 -10.16 -15.18
C ALA A 159 1.77 -9.68 -13.73
N ALA A 160 2.44 -8.57 -13.41
CA ALA A 160 2.37 -7.91 -12.12
C ALA A 160 0.94 -7.45 -11.79
N PHE A 161 0.25 -6.86 -12.77
CA PHE A 161 -1.13 -6.38 -12.64
C PHE A 161 -2.11 -7.54 -12.37
N ALA A 162 -1.96 -8.65 -13.08
CA ALA A 162 -2.75 -9.86 -12.84
C ALA A 162 -2.51 -10.42 -11.42
N ARG A 163 -1.27 -10.36 -10.89
CA ARG A 163 -0.97 -10.73 -9.49
C ARG A 163 -1.68 -9.80 -8.51
N ARG A 164 -1.59 -8.49 -8.71
CA ARG A 164 -2.28 -7.48 -7.90
C ARG A 164 -3.79 -7.69 -7.88
N GLY A 165 -4.42 -7.89 -9.04
CA GLY A 165 -5.86 -8.18 -9.12
C GLY A 165 -6.27 -9.44 -8.35
N ARG A 166 -5.44 -10.50 -8.37
CA ARG A 166 -5.68 -11.69 -7.53
C ARG A 166 -5.59 -11.37 -6.03
N SER A 167 -4.66 -10.49 -5.65
CA SER A 167 -4.49 -10.04 -4.26
C SER A 167 -5.69 -9.23 -3.78
N LEU A 168 -6.19 -8.28 -4.57
CA LEU A 168 -7.41 -7.52 -4.24
C LEU A 168 -8.63 -8.42 -4.09
N ARG A 169 -8.82 -9.40 -4.99
CA ARG A 169 -9.92 -10.38 -4.85
C ARG A 169 -9.83 -11.19 -3.56
N LYS A 170 -8.63 -11.66 -3.20
CA LYS A 170 -8.41 -12.36 -1.92
C LYS A 170 -8.72 -11.45 -0.73
N ALA A 171 -8.36 -10.17 -0.81
CA ALA A 171 -8.66 -9.19 0.22
C ALA A 171 -10.16 -8.95 0.39
N ALA A 172 -10.89 -8.76 -0.71
CA ALA A 172 -12.34 -8.62 -0.69
C ALA A 172 -13.02 -9.85 -0.07
N SER A 173 -12.63 -11.07 -0.49
CA SER A 173 -13.18 -12.31 0.11
C SER A 173 -12.90 -12.42 1.60
N PHE A 174 -11.69 -12.04 2.03
CA PHE A 174 -11.33 -12.06 3.45
C PHE A 174 -12.13 -11.05 4.28
N LEU A 175 -12.26 -9.81 3.80
CA LEU A 175 -13.00 -8.76 4.49
C LEU A 175 -14.50 -9.07 4.54
N SER A 176 -15.07 -9.62 3.47
CA SER A 176 -16.44 -10.13 3.43
C SER A 176 -16.67 -11.24 4.48
N LEU A 177 -15.76 -12.21 4.58
CA LEU A 177 -15.82 -13.26 5.60
C LEU A 177 -15.77 -12.67 7.02
N VAL A 178 -14.83 -11.76 7.29
CA VAL A 178 -14.73 -11.08 8.59
C VAL A 178 -15.99 -10.28 8.91
N HIS A 179 -16.55 -9.59 7.92
CA HIS A 179 -17.81 -8.86 8.06
C HIS A 179 -18.97 -9.80 8.42
N HIS A 180 -19.14 -10.92 7.71
CA HIS A 180 -20.20 -11.89 8.02
C HIS A 180 -20.05 -12.54 9.40
N ILE A 181 -18.81 -12.78 9.85
CA ILE A 181 -18.54 -13.27 11.21
C ILE A 181 -18.93 -12.20 12.25
N LYS A 182 -18.56 -10.93 12.03
CA LYS A 182 -18.90 -9.81 12.92
C LYS A 182 -20.40 -9.50 12.94
N ALA A 183 -21.07 -9.54 11.79
CA ALA A 183 -22.50 -9.28 11.62
C ALA A 183 -23.39 -10.42 12.18
N ARG A 184 -22.82 -11.60 12.48
CA ARG A 184 -23.51 -12.74 13.10
C ARG A 184 -23.04 -13.05 14.53
N ALA A 185 -22.86 -12.01 15.35
CA ALA A 185 -22.88 -12.05 16.81
C ALA A 185 -22.02 -13.13 17.52
N PRO A 186 -20.91 -12.78 18.22
CA PRO A 186 -20.14 -13.74 19.03
C PRO A 186 -20.90 -14.31 20.26
N LEU A 187 -22.12 -13.85 20.54
CA LEU A 187 -22.88 -14.19 21.75
C LEU A 187 -23.48 -15.61 21.79
N LYS A 188 -23.55 -16.34 20.66
CA LYS A 188 -23.84 -17.79 20.70
C LYS A 188 -22.58 -18.64 20.81
N ALA A 189 -21.46 -18.20 20.21
CA ALA A 189 -20.17 -18.89 20.29
C ALA A 189 -19.59 -18.87 21.71
N ILE A 190 -19.76 -17.77 22.46
CA ILE A 190 -19.30 -17.66 23.86
C ILE A 190 -20.15 -18.53 24.79
N ARG A 191 -21.48 -18.60 24.58
CA ARG A 191 -22.38 -19.44 25.39
C ARG A 191 -22.16 -20.93 25.15
N THR A 192 -21.86 -21.34 23.92
CA THR A 192 -21.51 -22.72 23.58
C THR A 192 -20.10 -23.10 24.05
N ALA A 193 -19.13 -22.17 24.00
CA ALA A 193 -17.78 -22.41 24.51
C ALA A 193 -17.71 -22.48 26.05
N LEU A 194 -18.63 -21.84 26.77
CA LEU A 194 -18.75 -21.93 28.24
C LEU A 194 -19.52 -23.16 28.73
N SER A 195 -20.29 -23.83 27.86
CA SER A 195 -21.06 -25.03 28.20
C SER A 195 -20.36 -26.35 27.86
N ASP A 196 -19.20 -26.31 27.17
CA ASP A 196 -18.48 -27.52 26.75
C ASP A 196 -16.94 -27.32 26.75
N PRO A 197 -16.23 -27.74 27.82
CA PRO A 197 -14.77 -27.69 27.91
C PRO A 197 -14.03 -28.57 26.89
N ALA A 198 -14.68 -29.57 26.29
CA ALA A 198 -14.07 -30.47 25.31
C ALA A 198 -14.06 -29.88 23.89
N ALA A 199 -15.06 -29.04 23.55
CA ALA A 199 -15.16 -28.35 22.26
C ALA A 199 -13.99 -27.36 22.01
N VAL A 200 -13.43 -26.78 23.07
CA VAL A 200 -12.30 -25.84 23.01
C VAL A 200 -10.98 -26.54 22.61
N ARG A 201 -10.85 -27.83 22.90
CA ARG A 201 -9.60 -28.59 22.69
C ARG A 201 -9.36 -28.97 21.22
N HIS A 202 -10.36 -28.85 20.35
CA HIS A 202 -10.28 -29.19 18.92
C HIS A 202 -10.47 -28.03 17.94
N MET A 203 -10.68 -26.79 18.41
CA MET A 203 -10.53 -25.60 17.55
C MET A 203 -9.04 -25.25 17.37
N SER A 204 -8.38 -26.14 16.65
CA SER A 204 -7.03 -26.02 16.13
C SER A 204 -6.87 -24.75 15.28
N MET A 205 -5.78 -24.03 15.56
CA MET A 205 -5.24 -22.97 14.72
C MET A 205 -4.98 -23.50 13.31
N PRO A 206 -5.62 -22.91 12.28
CA PRO A 206 -4.86 -22.07 11.35
C PRO A 206 -5.51 -20.71 11.10
N ILE A 207 -6.82 -20.57 11.36
CA ILE A 207 -7.58 -19.37 10.98
C ILE A 207 -7.26 -18.22 11.94
N ALA A 208 -7.21 -18.45 13.25
CA ALA A 208 -6.88 -17.41 14.22
C ALA A 208 -5.43 -16.89 14.12
N ALA A 209 -4.48 -17.73 13.70
CA ALA A 209 -3.09 -17.33 13.47
C ALA A 209 -2.93 -16.54 12.15
N ARG A 210 -3.69 -16.92 11.11
CA ARG A 210 -3.73 -16.20 9.82
C ARG A 210 -4.47 -14.87 9.95
N LEU A 211 -5.58 -14.86 10.69
CA LEU A 211 -6.29 -13.65 11.13
C LEU A 211 -5.39 -12.78 12.00
N ARG A 212 -4.56 -13.34 12.90
CA ARG A 212 -3.59 -12.56 13.69
C ARG A 212 -2.44 -12.00 12.87
N ARG A 213 -1.92 -12.70 11.85
CA ARG A 213 -0.89 -12.17 10.94
C ARG A 213 -1.43 -11.06 10.05
N VAL A 214 -2.62 -11.25 9.49
CA VAL A 214 -3.30 -10.22 8.67
C VAL A 214 -3.77 -9.07 9.54
N ALA A 215 -4.33 -9.36 10.71
CA ALA A 215 -4.63 -8.33 11.70
C ALA A 215 -3.36 -7.61 12.12
N ALA A 216 -2.20 -8.24 12.34
CA ALA A 216 -0.94 -7.57 12.68
C ALA A 216 -0.38 -6.71 11.54
N GLN A 217 -0.61 -7.09 10.27
CA GLN A 217 -0.36 -6.21 9.11
C GLN A 217 -1.25 -4.95 9.16
N PHE A 218 -2.42 -5.01 9.82
CA PHE A 218 -3.32 -3.87 10.11
C PHE A 218 -3.27 -3.35 11.56
N ALA A 219 -2.56 -4.01 12.47
CA ALA A 219 -2.63 -3.88 13.91
C ALA A 219 -1.25 -4.11 14.48
N VAL A 220 -0.33 -3.23 14.14
CA VAL A 220 0.58 -2.73 15.18
C VAL A 220 -0.26 -1.72 15.97
N GLY A 221 -1.01 -2.26 16.94
CA GLY A 221 -2.00 -1.48 17.68
C GLY A 221 -3.02 -2.31 18.45
N THR A 222 -2.62 -3.44 19.02
CA THR A 222 -3.25 -4.00 20.22
C THR A 222 -2.13 -4.32 21.20
N GLY A 223 -1.99 -3.46 22.21
CA GLY A 223 -0.80 -3.32 23.03
C GLY A 223 -0.49 -4.46 24.00
N ARG A 224 0.72 -4.42 24.52
CA ARG A 224 1.01 -3.99 25.91
C ARG A 224 2.30 -3.21 25.91
#